data_AF-A0A1G6YG67-F1
#
_entry.id   AF-A0A1G6YG67-F1
#
_cell.length_a   1.000
_cell.length_b   1.000
_cell.length_c   1.000
_cell.angle_alpha   90.00
_cell.angle_beta   90.00
_cell.angle_gamma   90.00
#
_symmetry.space_group_name_H-M   'P 1'
#
loop_
_entity.id
_entity.type
_entity.pdbx_description
1 polymer ?
#
loop_
_entity_poly.entity_id
_entity_poly.type
_entity_poly.pdbx_seq_one_letter_code
_entity_poly.pdbx_strand_id
1 'polypeptide(L)'
;MRVVGAGLFLNLLASVGIFSYLLHHVGIQQAAWFFATFLVVWAFIIIGFIMQVAGRVKMGAFLITLGSLVFIPVGLVAIIGSIRVARMPAR
;
A
#
# COMPACT_ATOMS: atom_id res chain seq x y z
N MET A 1 -3.07 3.90 -13.38
CA MET A 1 -3.06 2.46 -13.03
C MET A 1 -1.65 1.85 -13.00
N ARG A 2 -0.86 1.84 -14.10
CA ARG A 2 0.47 1.19 -14.12
C ARG A 2 1.43 1.65 -13.00
N VAL A 3 1.55 2.95 -12.76
CA VAL A 3 2.41 3.52 -11.71
C VAL A 3 1.93 3.13 -10.30
N VAL A 4 0.61 3.13 -10.08
CA VAL A 4 0.02 2.71 -8.79
C VAL A 4 0.32 1.23 -8.54
N GLY A 5 0.06 0.37 -9.53
CA GLY A 5 0.36 -1.06 -9.43
C GLY A 5 1.83 -1.35 -9.19
N ALA A 6 2.74 -0.65 -9.89
CA ALA A 6 4.18 -0.78 -9.64
C ALA A 6 4.57 -0.35 -8.22
N GLY A 7 3.99 0.75 -7.71
CA GLY A 7 4.21 1.20 -6.33
C GLY A 7 3.71 0.18 -5.29
N LEU A 8 2.53 -0.41 -5.51
CA LEU A 8 1.98 -1.45 -4.64
C LEU A 8 2.84 -2.72 -4.65
N PHE A 9 3.32 -3.12 -5.82
CA PHE A 9 4.18 -4.29 -5.95
C PHE A 9 5.52 -4.10 -5.24
N LEU A 10 6.17 -2.94 -5.43
CA LEU A 10 7.40 -2.60 -4.70
C LEU A 10 7.17 -2.52 -3.19
N ASN A 11 6.01 -2.00 -2.75
CA ASN A 11 5.61 -1.98 -1.34
C ASN A 11 5.47 -3.40 -0.77
N LEU A 12 4.89 -4.32 -1.54
CA LEU A 12 4.77 -5.72 -1.14
C LEU A 12 6.14 -6.37 -0.96
N LEU A 13 7.01 -6.24 -1.96
CA LEU A 13 8.37 -6.82 -1.92
C LEU A 13 9.17 -6.29 -0.72
N ALA A 14 9.13 -4.98 -0.48
CA ALA A 14 9.80 -4.38 0.67
C ALA A 14 9.23 -4.89 2.00
N SER A 15 7.90 -4.99 2.11
CA SER A 15 7.23 -5.48 3.33
C SER A 15 7.57 -6.94 3.62
N VAL A 16 7.63 -7.79 2.59
CA VAL A 16 8.06 -9.19 2.71
C VAL A 16 9.52 -9.29 3.16
N GLY A 17 10.41 -8.45 2.60
CA GLY A 17 11.80 -8.39 3.02
C GLY A 17 11.97 -7.99 4.48
N ILE A 18 11.24 -6.96 4.93
CA ILE A 18 11.24 -6.51 6.34
C ILE A 18 10.70 -7.62 7.25
N PHE A 19 9.60 -8.27 6.87
CA PHE A 19 9.04 -9.37 7.65
C PHE A 19 10.03 -10.53 7.80
N SER A 20 10.69 -10.94 6.71
CA SER A 20 11.72 -11.98 6.75
C SER A 20 12.90 -11.58 7.65
N TYR A 21 13.37 -10.33 7.57
CA TYR A 21 14.41 -9.83 8.46
C TYR A 21 13.99 -9.90 9.94
N LEU A 22 12.78 -9.42 10.27
CA LEU A 22 12.25 -9.45 11.65
C LEU A 22 12.16 -10.87 12.19
N LEU A 23 11.71 -11.80 11.35
CA LEU A 23 11.51 -13.19 11.71
C LEU A 23 12.84 -13.93 11.95
N HIS A 24 13.89 -13.59 11.20
CA HIS A 24 15.21 -14.24 11.30
C HIS A 24 16.18 -13.56 12.28
N HIS A 25 16.06 -12.24 12.52
CA HIS A 25 17.10 -11.48 13.22
C HIS A 25 16.63 -10.72 14.47
N VAL A 26 15.32 -10.57 14.69
CA VAL A 26 14.80 -9.75 15.79
C VAL A 26 13.97 -10.58 16.77
N GLY A 27 12.98 -11.30 16.26
CA GLY A 27 12.14 -12.18 17.08
C GLY A 27 10.73 -12.36 16.54
N ILE A 28 10.14 -13.51 16.90
CA ILE A 28 8.81 -13.92 16.45
C ILE A 28 7.73 -12.91 16.86
N GLN A 29 7.84 -12.34 18.06
CA GLN A 29 6.85 -11.39 18.56
C GLN A 29 6.81 -10.11 17.70
N GLN A 30 7.95 -9.47 17.42
CA GLN A 30 7.95 -8.27 16.55
C GLN A 30 7.50 -8.60 15.12
N ALA A 31 7.90 -9.75 14.58
CA ALA A 31 7.44 -10.19 13.27
C ALA A 31 5.90 -10.35 13.23
N ALA A 32 5.29 -10.93 14.27
CA ALA A 32 3.84 -11.10 14.37
C ALA A 32 3.10 -9.75 14.44
N TRP A 33 3.59 -8.79 15.23
CA TRP A 33 3.02 -7.43 15.28
C TRP A 33 3.09 -6.75 13.91
N PHE A 34 4.25 -6.82 13.25
CA PHE A 34 4.43 -6.28 11.90
C PHE A 34 3.46 -6.92 10.91
N PHE A 35 3.32 -8.25 10.93
CA PHE A 35 2.42 -8.97 10.03
C PHE A 35 0.95 -8.59 10.27
N ALA A 36 0.53 -8.46 11.52
CA ALA A 36 -0.83 -8.01 11.85
C ALA A 36 -1.10 -6.59 11.31
N THR A 37 -0.17 -5.65 11.53
CA THR A 37 -0.28 -4.29 10.97
C THR A 37 -0.28 -4.31 9.44
N PHE A 38 0.59 -5.12 8.83
CA PHE A 38 0.67 -5.29 7.39
C PHE A 38 -0.67 -5.74 6.81
N LEU A 39 -1.32 -6.75 7.39
CA LEU A 39 -2.62 -7.25 6.91
C LEU A 39 -3.71 -6.17 6.94
N VAL A 40 -3.81 -5.42 8.04
CA VAL A 40 -4.81 -4.34 8.19
C VAL A 40 -4.58 -3.25 7.14
N VAL A 41 -3.33 -2.80 7.02
CA VAL A 41 -2.94 -1.76 6.06
C VAL A 41 -3.16 -2.21 4.62
N TRP A 42 -2.80 -3.45 4.29
CA TRP A 42 -2.97 -3.99 2.96
C TRP A 42 -4.43 -4.20 2.59
N ALA A 43 -5.32 -4.47 3.56
CA ALA A 43 -6.75 -4.51 3.30
C ALA A 43 -7.27 -3.15 2.79
N PHE A 44 -6.89 -2.04 3.45
CA PHE A 44 -7.24 -0.69 2.98
C PHE A 44 -6.69 -0.40 1.58
N ILE A 45 -5.44 -0.79 1.31
CA ILE A 45 -4.79 -0.59 0.01
C ILE A 45 -5.50 -1.36 -1.10
N ILE A 46 -5.81 -2.65 -0.88
CA ILE A 46 -6.50 -3.50 -1.86
C ILE A 46 -7.90 -2.98 -2.15
N ILE A 47 -8.67 -2.64 -1.10
CA ILE A 47 -10.01 -2.06 -1.25
C ILE A 47 -9.92 -0.75 -2.04
N GLY A 48 -8.98 0.12 -1.70
CA GLY A 48 -8.77 1.38 -2.41
C GLY A 48 -8.40 1.18 -3.88
N PHE A 49 -7.57 0.17 -4.19
CA PHE A 49 -7.21 -0.18 -5.56
C PHE A 49 -8.42 -0.68 -6.36
N ILE A 50 -9.21 -1.60 -5.80
CA ILE A 50 -10.45 -2.09 -6.41
C ILE A 50 -11.41 -0.92 -6.69
N MET A 51 -11.56 0.00 -5.73
CA MET A 51 -12.39 1.19 -5.91
C MET A 51 -11.89 2.09 -7.03
N GLN A 52 -10.57 2.26 -7.21
CA GLN A 52 -10.04 3.00 -8.36
C GLN A 52 -10.32 2.29 -9.69
N VAL A 53 -10.22 0.95 -9.74
CA VAL A 53 -10.56 0.16 -10.95
C VAL A 53 -12.05 0.26 -11.27
N ALA A 54 -12.91 0.27 -10.26
CA ALA A 54 -14.37 0.40 -10.39
C ALA A 54 -14.86 1.84 -10.67
N GLY A 55 -13.95 2.78 -11.01
CA GLY A 55 -14.29 4.17 -11.34
C GLY A 55 -14.52 5.11 -10.15
N ARG A 56 -14.49 4.61 -8.90
CA ARG A 56 -14.58 5.41 -7.66
C ARG A 56 -13.23 6.00 -7.26
N VAL A 57 -12.58 6.70 -8.20
CA VAL A 57 -11.17 7.10 -8.12
C VAL A 57 -10.80 7.94 -6.89
N LYS A 58 -11.67 8.84 -6.42
CA LYS A 58 -11.40 9.69 -5.25
C LYS A 58 -11.39 8.91 -3.94
N MET A 59 -12.40 8.07 -3.70
CA MET A 59 -12.44 7.20 -2.52
C MET A 59 -11.31 6.16 -2.55
N GLY A 60 -11.04 5.59 -3.74
CA GLY A 60 -9.95 4.64 -3.89
C GLY A 60 -8.58 5.25 -3.58
N ALA A 61 -8.32 6.48 -4.05
CA ALA A 61 -7.09 7.20 -3.71
C ALA A 61 -6.96 7.53 -2.22
N PHE A 62 -8.07 7.88 -1.55
CA PHE A 62 -8.08 8.12 -0.11
C PHE A 62 -7.66 6.87 0.68
N LEU A 63 -8.26 5.71 0.39
CA LEU A 63 -7.93 4.46 1.07
C LEU A 63 -6.50 3.98 0.80
N ILE A 64 -6.02 4.10 -0.44
CA ILE A 64 -4.61 3.78 -0.77
C ILE A 64 -3.67 4.69 0.00
N THR A 65 -3.98 5.99 0.11
CA THR A 65 -3.16 6.95 0.85
C THR A 65 -3.14 6.61 2.34
N LEU A 66 -4.31 6.29 2.92
CA LEU A 66 -4.44 5.93 4.33
C LEU A 66 -3.62 4.69 4.68
N GLY A 67 -3.69 3.63 3.88
CA GLY A 67 -2.88 2.44 4.10
C GLY A 67 -1.38 2.69 3.84
N SER A 68 -1.04 3.48 2.83
CA SER A 68 0.37 3.72 2.47
C SER A 68 1.12 4.60 3.48
N LEU A 69 0.42 5.34 4.35
CA LEU A 69 1.02 6.17 5.41
C LEU A 69 1.83 5.36 6.43
N VAL A 70 1.60 4.07 6.56
CA VAL A 70 2.35 3.23 7.52
C VAL A 70 3.71 2.79 6.96
N PHE A 71 3.90 2.85 5.64
CA PHE A 71 5.09 2.34 4.95
C PHE A 71 5.88 3.44 4.24
N ILE A 72 6.20 4.53 4.93
CA ILE A 72 6.51 5.84 4.31
C ILE A 72 7.65 5.87 3.27
N PRO A 73 8.74 5.07 3.27
CA PRO A 73 9.66 5.12 2.13
C PRO A 73 9.04 4.58 0.83
N VAL A 74 8.25 3.50 0.92
CA VAL A 74 7.75 2.75 -0.26
C VAL A 74 6.30 3.10 -0.59
N GLY A 75 5.52 3.45 0.43
CA GLY A 75 4.15 3.97 0.32
C GLY A 75 4.09 5.33 -0.36
N LEU A 76 5.15 6.14 -0.31
CA LEU A 76 5.24 7.44 -0.98
C LEU A 76 4.99 7.34 -2.50
N VAL A 77 5.51 6.30 -3.15
CA VAL A 77 5.30 6.07 -4.60
C VAL A 77 3.83 5.76 -4.90
N ALA A 78 3.19 4.94 -4.05
CA ALA A 78 1.77 4.61 -4.15
C ALA A 78 0.87 5.84 -3.90
N ILE A 79 1.23 6.69 -2.94
CA ILE A 79 0.55 7.96 -2.63
C ILE A 79 0.64 8.92 -3.82
N ILE A 80 1.84 9.15 -4.37
CA ILE A 80 2.02 10.04 -5.52
C ILE A 80 1.26 9.51 -6.74
N GLY A 81 1.32 8.20 -7.00
CA GLY A 81 0.59 7.56 -8.08
C GLY A 81 -0.92 7.69 -7.94
N SER A 82 -1.46 7.48 -6.73
CA SER A 82 -2.90 7.51 -6.48
C SER A 82 -3.47 8.93 -6.59
N ILE A 83 -2.76 9.95 -6.09
CA ILE A 83 -3.14 11.36 -6.20
C ILE A 83 -3.14 11.82 -7.65
N ARG A 84 -2.14 11.42 -8.45
CA ARG A 84 -2.12 11.75 -9.89
C ARG A 84 -3.32 11.18 -10.62
N VAL A 85 -3.68 9.93 -10.34
CA VAL A 85 -4.87 9.30 -10.94
C VAL A 85 -6.17 10.01 -10.52
N ALA A 86 -6.29 10.39 -9.24
CA ALA A 86 -7.48 11.10 -8.75
C ALA A 86 -7.65 12.52 -9.31
N ARG A 87 -6.57 13.14 -9.80
CA ARG A 87 -6.58 14.48 -10.40
C ARG A 87 -6.76 14.47 -11.93
N MET A 88 -6.73 13.31 -12.58
CA MET A 88 -6.97 13.23 -14.02
C MET A 88 -8.48 13.41 -14.31
N PRO A 89 -8.86 14.26 -15.28
CA PRO A 89 -10.26 14.39 -15.69
C PRO A 89 -10.76 13.05 -16.24
N ALA A 90 -11.95 12.64 -15.80
CA ALA A 90 -12.61 11.45 -16.32
C ALA A 90 -12.78 11.63 -17.84
N ARG A 91 -12.20 10.72 -18.62
CA ARG A 91 -12.50 10.57 -20.05
C ARG A 91 -13.79 9.79 -20.21
#